data_AF-A0A9D8D7I6-F1
#
_entry.id   AF-A0A9D8D7I6-F1
#
_cell.length_a   1.000
_cell.length_b   1.000
_cell.length_c   1.000
_cell.angle_alpha   90.00
_cell.angle_beta   90.00
_cell.angle_gamma   90.00
#
_symmetry.space_group_name_H-M   'P 1'
#
loop_
_entity.id
_entity.type
_entity.pdbx_description
1 polymer ?
#
loop_
_entity_poly.entity_id
_entity_poly.type
_entity_poly.pdbx_seq_one_letter_code
_entity_poly.pdbx_strand_id
1 'polypeptide(L)' 'MTGPSAKQQVRDLLDRLPDDCSFADIQRAIAVAMWPKTSDGALKAPERLPPDEVKRRLREWLKAEKDKQ' A
#
# COMPACT_ATOMS: atom_id res chain seq x y z
N MET A 1 16.38 10.52 11.60
CA MET A 1 15.99 9.12 11.85
C MET A 1 15.16 8.65 10.65
N THR A 2 15.65 7.67 9.90
CA THR A 2 14.87 7.03 8.83
C THR A 2 13.85 6.10 9.48
N GLY A 3 12.56 6.43 9.34
CA GLY A 3 11.48 5.56 9.81
C GLY A 3 11.46 4.20 9.08
N PRO A 4 10.63 3.25 9.52
CA PRO A 4 10.49 1.95 8.86
C PRO A 4 10.17 2.12 7.38
N SER A 5 10.74 1.27 6.52
CA SER A 5 10.43 1.30 5.08
C SER A 5 8.93 1.10 4.84
N ALA A 6 8.39 1.61 3.72
CA ALA A 6 6.99 1.39 3.36
C ALA A 6 6.62 -0.12 3.35
N LYS A 7 7.56 -0.98 2.92
CA LYS A 7 7.39 -2.44 2.96
C LYS A 7 7.26 -2.98 4.39
N GLN A 8 8.06 -2.46 5.31
CA GLN A 8 7.98 -2.87 6.72
C GLN A 8 6.67 -2.41 7.35
N GLN A 9 6.25 -1.16 7.08
CA GLN A 9 4.96 -0.63 7.57
C GLN A 9 3.77 -1.46 7.09
N VAL A 10 3.81 -1.98 5.85
CA VAL A 10 2.77 -2.88 5.34
C VAL A 10 2.79 -4.23 6.05
N ARG A 11 3.97 -4.82 6.33
CA ARG A 11 4.05 -6.07 7.11
C ARG A 11 3.45 -5.88 8.51
N ASP A 12 3.87 -4.83 9.20
CA ASP A 12 3.37 -4.52 10.54
C ASP A 12 1.85 -4.22 10.55
N LEU A 13 1.29 -3.76 9.42
CA LEU A 13 -0.16 -3.64 9.25
C LEU A 13 -0.83 -5.01 9.09
N LEU A 14 -0.28 -5.88 8.24
CA LEU A 14 -0.83 -7.22 7.99
C LEU A 14 -0.77 -8.10 9.25
N ASP A 15 0.32 -8.02 10.03
CA ASP A 15 0.48 -8.77 11.29
C ASP A 15 -0.56 -8.39 12.36
N ARG A 16 -1.27 -7.26 12.19
CA ARG A 16 -2.33 -6.80 13.10
C ARG A 16 -3.74 -7.11 12.60
N LEU A 17 -3.89 -7.58 11.35
CA LEU A 17 -5.20 -7.93 10.83
C LEU A 17 -5.62 -9.32 11.32
N PRO A 18 -6.93 -9.56 11.52
CA PRO A 18 -7.44 -10.90 11.82
C PRO A 18 -7.11 -11.90 10.71
N ASP A 19 -6.85 -13.16 11.07
CA ASP A 19 -6.55 -14.24 10.11
C ASP A 19 -7.70 -14.51 9.12
N ASP A 20 -8.95 -14.19 9.50
CA ASP A 20 -10.14 -14.35 8.67
C ASP A 20 -10.47 -13.12 7.81
N CYS A 21 -9.58 -12.12 7.76
CA CYS A 21 -9.81 -10.91 6.98
C CYS A 21 -9.84 -11.20 5.47
N SER A 22 -10.79 -10.55 4.77
CA SER A 22 -10.90 -10.70 3.33
C SER A 22 -9.87 -9.82 2.59
N PHE A 23 -9.63 -10.10 1.30
CA PHE A 23 -8.83 -9.20 0.46
C PHE A 23 -9.38 -7.77 0.43
N ALA A 24 -10.71 -7.58 0.56
CA ALA A 24 -11.31 -6.26 0.63
C ALA A 24 -10.95 -5.53 1.94
N ASP A 25 -10.82 -6.26 3.04
CA ASP A 25 -10.42 -5.70 4.34
C ASP A 25 -8.94 -5.30 4.34
N ILE A 26 -8.08 -6.13 3.76
CA ILE A 26 -6.66 -5.82 3.55
C ILE A 26 -6.52 -4.55 2.70
N GLN A 27 -7.24 -4.47 1.58
CA GLN A 27 -7.25 -3.28 0.72
C GLN A 27 -7.71 -2.02 1.47
N ARG A 28 -8.77 -2.15 2.29
CA ARG A 28 -9.29 -1.03 3.10
C ARG A 28 -8.28 -0.59 4.16
N ALA A 29 -7.64 -1.53 4.85
CA ALA A 29 -6.62 -1.24 5.86
C ALA A 29 -5.42 -0.50 5.26
N ILE A 30 -4.93 -0.95 4.11
CA ILE A 30 -3.84 -0.28 3.38
C ILE A 30 -4.27 1.12 2.94
N ALA A 31 -5.48 1.27 2.40
CA ALA A 31 -6.00 2.56 1.98
C ALA A 31 -6.04 3.56 3.14
N VAL A 32 -6.61 3.18 4.29
CA VAL A 32 -6.66 4.02 5.50
C VAL A 32 -5.26 4.41 5.99
N ALA A 33 -4.30 3.48 5.97
CA ALA A 33 -2.92 3.76 6.36
C ALA A 33 -2.22 4.75 5.40
N MET A 34 -2.61 4.76 4.12
CA MET A 34 -2.08 5.67 3.11
C MET A 34 -2.78 7.04 3.06
N TRP A 35 -3.93 7.20 3.72
CA TRP A 35 -4.68 8.45 3.67
C TRP A 35 -3.87 9.58 4.31
N PRO A 36 -3.59 10.68 3.57
CA PRO A 36 -2.95 11.84 4.17
C PRO A 36 -3.80 12.32 5.35
N LYS A 37 -3.18 12.34 6.53
CA LYS A 37 -3.79 12.92 7.72
C LYS A 37 -3.77 14.43 7.52
N THR A 38 -4.96 15.03 7.47
CA THR A 38 -5.08 16.49 7.52
C THR A 38 -4.78 16.98 8.93
N SER A 39 -4.47 18.27 9.09
CA SER A 39 -4.23 18.90 10.40
C SER A 39 -5.39 18.69 11.38
N ASP A 40 -6.60 18.48 10.85
CA ASP A 40 -7.84 18.40 11.62
C ASP A 40 -8.25 16.94 11.88
N GLY A 41 -7.36 15.98 11.59
CA GLY A 41 -7.59 14.55 11.80
C GLY A 41 -8.50 13.88 10.76
N ALA A 42 -9.08 14.64 9.83
CA ALA A 42 -9.85 14.09 8.73
C ALA A 42 -8.93 13.38 7.72
N LEU A 43 -9.44 12.28 7.16
CA LEU A 43 -8.72 11.47 6.20
C LEU A 43 -9.11 11.88 4.78
N LYS A 44 -8.15 12.26 3.95
CA LYS A 44 -8.38 12.53 2.53
C LYS A 44 -8.20 11.24 1.73
N ALA A 45 -9.12 10.93 0.83
CA ALA A 45 -8.93 9.81 -0.10
C ALA A 45 -7.65 10.06 -0.94
N PRO A 46 -6.82 9.02 -1.19
CA PRO A 46 -5.62 9.17 -1.97
C PRO A 46 -6.03 9.28 -3.43
N GLU A 47 -5.23 10.00 -4.21
CA GLU A 47 -5.42 10.04 -5.65
C GLU A 47 -5.24 8.63 -6.21
N ARG A 48 -6.30 8.09 -6.82
CA ARG A 48 -6.27 6.74 -7.40
C ARG A 48 -5.67 6.83 -8.79
N LEU A 49 -4.62 6.05 -9.03
CA LEU A 49 -4.10 5.85 -10.38
C LEU A 49 -5.11 5.08 -11.24
N PRO A 50 -5.19 5.36 -12.55
CA PRO A 50 -5.95 4.52 -13.48
C PRO A 50 -5.49 3.06 -13.43
N PRO A 51 -6.41 2.07 -13.53
CA PRO A 51 -6.04 0.66 -13.45
C PRO A 51 -4.94 0.23 -14.41
N ASP A 52 -4.91 0.78 -15.63
CA ASP A 52 -3.91 0.44 -16.64
C ASP A 52 -2.52 0.95 -16.27
N GLU A 53 -2.45 2.10 -15.61
CA GLU A 53 -1.20 2.68 -15.11
C GLU A 53 -0.65 1.85 -13.94
N VAL A 54 -1.52 1.36 -13.05
CA VAL A 54 -1.13 0.43 -11.98
C VAL A 54 -0.54 -0.85 -12.57
N LYS A 55 -1.22 -1.45 -13.55
CA LYS A 55 -0.75 -2.67 -14.23
C LYS A 55 0.57 -2.46 -14.96
N ARG A 56 0.76 -1.32 -15.62
CA ARG A 56 2.01 -0.97 -16.32
C ARG A 56 3.17 -0.91 -15.34
N ARG A 57 3.04 -0.14 -14.26
CA ARG A 57 4.07 0.00 -13.22
C ARG A 57 4.44 -1.35 -12.58
N LEU A 58 3.44 -2.19 -12.31
CA LEU A 58 3.67 -3.52 -11.75
C LEU A 58 4.50 -4.40 -12.70
N ARG A 59 4.16 -4.43 -14.00
CA ARG A 59 4.93 -5.20 -14.99
C ARG A 59 6.37 -4.71 -15.10
N GLU A 60 6.57 -3.40 -15.12
CA GLU A 60 7.91 -2.79 -15.19
C GLU A 60 8.76 -3.16 -13.98
N TRP A 61 8.17 -3.09 -12.79
CA TRP A 61 8.87 -3.48 -11.56
C TRP A 61 9.25 -4.96 -11.57
N LEU A 62 8.32 -5.86 -11.92
CA LEU A 62 8.60 -7.30 -11.99
C LEU A 62 9.69 -7.64 -13.03
N LYS A 63 9.70 -6.94 -14.16
CA LYS A 63 10.76 -7.07 -15.17
C LYS A 63 12.12 -6.64 -14.60
N ALA A 64 12.17 -5.47 -13.96
CA ALA A 64 13.40 -4.94 -13.37
C ALA A 64 13.96 -5.84 -12.25
N GLU A 65 13.11 -6.52 -11.47
CA GLU A 65 13.57 -7.48 -10.46
C GLU A 65 14.07 -8.78 -11.08
N LYS A 66 13.50 -9.21 -12.22
CA LYS A 66 13.98 -10.37 -12.97
C LYS A 66 15.35 -10.12 -13.61
N ASP A 67 15.59 -8.92 -14.14
CA ASP A 67 16.84 -8.54 -14.81
C ASP A 67 18.02 -8.33 -13.83
N LYS A 68 17.76 -8.35 -12.51
CA LYS A 68 18.77 -8.26 -11.44
C LYS A 68 19.28 -9.62 -10.95
N GLN A 69 18.67 -10.72 -11.41
CA GLN A 69 19.07 -12.10 -11.10
C GLN A 69 19.95 -12.66 -12.22
#